data_AF-A0A813HSL6-F1
#
_entry.id   AF-A0A813HSL6-F1
#
_cell.length_a   1.000
_cell.length_b   1.000
_cell.length_c   1.000
_cell.angle_alpha   90.00
_cell.angle_beta   90.00
_cell.angle_gamma   90.00
#
_symmetry.space_group_name_H-M   'P 1'
#
loop_
_entity.id
_entity.type
_entity.pdbx_description
1 polymer ?
#
loop_
_entity_poly.entity_id
_entity_poly.type
_entity_poly.pdbx_seq_one_letter_code
_entity_poly.pdbx_strand_id
1 'polypeptide(L)'
;MFVRIVAKLGFAIMTKFVFIAALGAIASVAATGPGVVDLGSACDYAILSKSGISTVPMSAITGNIGVSPIAATAITGFSPTADSTNTSATSTQVEGRVYAADYADPTPSQLTVAVGDMETAYTDAAGRANPDFVELDAGNLGGHKLIPGLYKFSSSVTFPTDCIISGSPTDTWIFQMSGDLTMATGTHITLEGGALASNIVWQVAGYVSVGVGAHMAGILLVKTKVDFLTGSSLNGRILSQTAVALQMTTVNSVAPVFPAGPGVVDLGSACDYAILSKSGISTVPMSAITGNIGVSPIAATAITGFSLTADSTNTFATSTQVEGRVYAADYADPMPSQLTVAVGDMETAYTDAAGRAKPDHVELFGGLLGGKTLGPGLYKFSTPVKIHTDLIISGSRTDTWIFQMSGDLVLAANKRVTLVGGALASNIVWQVAGYVEVGVGAHMEGNLLTKTAAHFLTGSSLNGRILAQTAVTLQMTTVNSVACVFPTGPGVVDLGSASDYDILSKSKNNISDKDRSPL
;
A
#
# COMPACT_ATOMS: atom_id res chain seq x y z
N MET A 1 59.19 -55.39 8.96
CA MET A 1 58.54 -55.93 7.74
C MET A 1 57.37 -55.00 7.42
N PHE A 2 57.37 -54.45 6.19
CA PHE A 2 56.32 -53.72 5.46
C PHE A 2 54.86 -54.08 5.89
N VAL A 3 53.76 -53.29 5.81
CA VAL A 3 53.38 -51.97 5.25
C VAL A 3 51.85 -51.74 5.51
N ARG A 4 51.35 -50.48 5.45
CA ARG A 4 49.93 -49.97 5.30
C ARG A 4 48.96 -50.09 6.50
N ILE A 5 48.52 -49.01 7.18
CA ILE A 5 47.64 -47.85 6.86
C ILE A 5 46.20 -48.25 6.42
N VAL A 6 45.16 -47.90 7.22
CA VAL A 6 44.07 -46.91 6.95
C VAL A 6 42.99 -46.94 8.08
N ALA A 7 42.97 -45.85 8.86
CA ALA A 7 41.87 -44.94 9.25
C ALA A 7 40.62 -45.28 10.13
N LYS A 8 40.29 -44.22 10.92
CA LYS A 8 39.04 -43.77 11.59
C LYS A 8 38.74 -44.37 12.98
N LEU A 9 38.96 -43.67 14.10
CA LEU A 9 38.38 -42.42 14.68
C LEU A 9 37.03 -42.62 15.39
N GLY A 10 37.00 -42.36 16.71
CA GLY A 10 35.82 -41.85 17.43
C GLY A 10 35.63 -42.31 18.89
N PHE A 11 35.90 -41.42 19.86
CA PHE A 11 35.15 -41.08 21.11
C PHE A 11 36.14 -40.52 22.16
N ALA A 12 36.21 -39.21 22.38
CA ALA A 12 35.40 -38.36 23.27
C ALA A 12 36.07 -38.17 24.64
N ILE A 13 36.28 -36.90 25.06
CA ILE A 13 36.16 -36.44 26.44
C ILE A 13 35.88 -34.92 26.42
N MET A 14 34.99 -34.57 27.33
CA MET A 14 34.15 -33.39 27.46
C MET A 14 34.88 -32.33 28.31
N THR A 15 34.87 -31.06 27.91
CA THR A 15 35.27 -29.94 28.77
C THR A 15 34.28 -28.79 28.60
N LYS A 16 33.63 -28.43 29.71
CA LYS A 16 32.61 -27.39 29.80
C LYS A 16 33.24 -26.00 29.63
N PHE A 17 32.80 -25.24 28.63
CA PHE A 17 32.91 -23.79 28.61
C PHE A 17 31.51 -23.20 28.81
N VAL A 18 31.32 -22.47 29.91
CA VAL A 18 30.13 -21.63 30.12
C VAL A 18 30.38 -20.32 29.38
N PHE A 19 29.74 -20.16 28.23
CA PHE A 19 29.61 -18.85 27.58
C PHE A 19 28.45 -18.11 28.24
N ILE A 20 28.76 -17.12 29.07
CA ILE A 20 27.79 -16.09 29.44
C ILE A 20 27.64 -15.20 28.21
N ALA A 21 26.61 -15.45 27.40
CA ALA A 21 26.18 -14.50 26.40
C ALA A 21 25.49 -13.35 27.14
N ALA A 22 26.18 -12.22 27.27
CA ALA A 22 25.55 -10.98 27.68
C ALA A 22 24.49 -10.65 26.62
N LEU A 23 23.22 -10.86 26.98
CA LEU A 23 22.08 -10.42 26.21
C LEU A 23 22.09 -8.88 26.28
N GLY A 24 22.82 -8.25 25.36
CA GLY A 24 22.72 -6.81 25.15
C GLY A 24 21.28 -6.54 24.75
N ALA A 25 20.52 -5.88 25.63
CA ALA A 25 19.27 -5.26 25.24
C ALA A 25 19.60 -4.30 24.10
N ILE A 26 19.27 -4.71 22.87
CA ILE A 26 19.22 -3.79 21.74
C ILE A 26 18.07 -2.87 22.09
N ALA A 27 18.38 -1.71 22.68
CA ALA A 27 17.42 -0.63 22.75
C ALA A 27 16.98 -0.37 21.31
N SER A 28 15.71 -0.61 21.00
CA SER A 28 15.12 -0.06 19.78
C SER A 28 15.37 1.44 19.84
N VAL A 29 16.25 1.95 18.97
CA VAL A 29 16.44 3.39 18.85
C VAL A 29 15.09 3.93 18.41
N ALA A 30 14.41 4.64 19.30
CA ALA A 30 13.17 5.30 18.95
C ALA A 30 13.48 6.27 17.81
N ALA A 31 12.69 6.22 16.73
CA ALA A 31 12.77 7.20 15.66
C ALA A 31 12.71 8.61 16.25
N THR A 32 13.68 9.45 15.90
CA THR A 32 13.73 10.85 16.31
C THR A 32 13.21 11.75 15.21
N GLY A 33 12.64 12.89 15.60
CA GLY A 33 11.97 13.82 14.69
C GLY A 33 10.44 13.70 14.68
N PRO A 34 9.76 14.52 13.88
CA PRO A 34 8.30 14.53 13.78
C PRO A 34 7.76 13.25 13.12
N GLY A 35 6.48 12.92 13.34
CA GLY A 35 5.85 11.79 12.63
C GLY A 35 5.97 11.93 11.10
N VAL A 36 5.96 10.81 10.38
CA VAL A 36 6.02 10.83 8.90
C VAL A 36 4.86 11.65 8.30
N VAL A 37 5.10 12.30 7.17
CA VAL A 37 4.03 12.97 6.39
C VAL A 37 3.48 11.95 5.41
N ASP A 38 2.18 11.65 5.52
CA ASP A 38 1.52 10.76 4.57
C ASP A 38 1.32 11.47 3.23
N LEU A 39 2.04 11.00 2.21
CA LEU A 39 1.93 11.54 0.85
C LEU A 39 0.70 11.05 0.11
N GLY A 40 0.01 10.07 0.68
CA GLY A 40 -1.03 9.39 -0.03
C GLY A 40 -0.56 8.85 -1.40
N SER A 41 -1.39 8.93 -2.44
CA SER A 41 -1.10 8.38 -3.78
C SER A 41 -0.17 9.28 -4.56
N ALA A 42 0.12 10.48 -4.04
CA ALA A 42 1.25 11.26 -4.52
C ALA A 42 2.57 10.50 -4.31
N CYS A 43 2.63 9.50 -3.40
CA CYS A 43 3.79 8.61 -3.26
C CYS A 43 4.08 7.75 -4.49
N ASP A 44 3.16 7.63 -5.45
CA ASP A 44 3.38 6.82 -6.65
C ASP A 44 4.15 7.59 -7.73
N TYR A 45 4.39 8.88 -7.53
CA TYR A 45 4.98 9.79 -8.52
C TYR A 45 6.34 10.33 -8.09
N ALA A 46 7.34 10.22 -8.97
CA ALA A 46 8.59 10.96 -8.89
C ALA A 46 8.33 12.47 -9.03
N ILE A 47 7.44 12.83 -9.97
CA ILE A 47 7.03 14.20 -10.23
C ILE A 47 5.50 14.26 -10.39
N LEU A 48 4.81 15.03 -9.55
CA LEU A 48 3.39 15.33 -9.68
C LEU A 48 3.21 16.85 -9.71
N SER A 49 2.49 17.35 -10.70
CA SER A 49 2.32 18.79 -10.94
C SER A 49 0.88 19.15 -11.32
N LYS A 50 0.43 20.34 -10.89
CA LYS A 50 -0.90 20.84 -11.31
C LYS A 50 -0.94 21.62 -12.61
N SER A 51 0.16 22.24 -13.02
CA SER A 51 0.16 23.15 -14.18
C SER A 51 1.20 22.83 -15.26
N GLY A 52 1.95 21.75 -15.13
CA GLY A 52 2.80 21.24 -16.21
C GLY A 52 4.19 20.80 -15.74
N ILE A 53 4.78 19.90 -16.53
CA ILE A 53 6.15 19.40 -16.33
C ILE A 53 6.91 19.64 -17.63
N SER A 54 8.05 20.30 -17.56
CA SER A 54 8.88 20.62 -18.72
C SER A 54 10.33 20.18 -18.51
N THR A 55 10.99 19.79 -19.60
CA THR A 55 12.42 19.46 -19.61
C THR A 55 13.13 20.08 -20.81
N VAL A 56 14.26 20.77 -20.59
CA VAL A 56 15.12 21.36 -21.62
C VAL A 56 16.58 21.51 -21.15
N PRO A 57 17.59 20.91 -21.81
CA PRO A 57 17.56 19.69 -22.61
C PRO A 57 17.18 18.43 -21.79
N MET A 58 17.19 17.26 -22.43
CA MET A 58 16.64 16.00 -21.89
C MET A 58 17.09 15.70 -20.45
N SER A 59 16.12 15.36 -19.60
CA SER A 59 16.30 14.89 -18.22
C SER A 59 16.30 13.35 -18.14
N ALA A 60 16.68 12.80 -16.99
CA ALA A 60 16.54 11.38 -16.68
C ALA A 60 15.75 11.23 -15.37
N ILE A 61 14.60 10.54 -15.45
CA ILE A 61 13.67 10.38 -14.34
C ILE A 61 13.48 8.89 -14.07
N THR A 62 13.70 8.45 -12.83
CA THR A 62 13.27 7.13 -12.37
C THR A 62 12.02 7.28 -11.51
N GLY A 63 10.93 6.62 -11.89
CA GLY A 63 9.59 6.73 -11.29
C GLY A 63 8.57 7.47 -12.16
N ASN A 64 7.29 7.38 -11.79
CA ASN A 64 6.19 7.92 -12.59
C ASN A 64 6.16 9.46 -12.58
N ILE A 65 5.66 10.07 -13.66
CA ILE A 65 5.35 11.50 -13.69
C ILE A 65 3.87 11.72 -14.02
N GLY A 66 3.27 12.75 -13.44
CA GLY A 66 1.83 13.01 -13.57
C GLY A 66 1.49 14.50 -13.62
N VAL A 67 0.53 14.87 -14.47
CA VAL A 67 -0.09 16.20 -14.43
C VAL A 67 -1.61 16.12 -14.26
N SER A 68 -2.15 16.90 -13.33
CA SER A 68 -3.60 17.02 -13.13
C SER A 68 -3.92 18.29 -12.34
N PRO A 69 -4.96 19.06 -12.72
CA PRO A 69 -6.05 18.70 -13.65
C PRO A 69 -5.76 19.01 -15.12
N ILE A 70 -4.53 19.36 -15.48
CA ILE A 70 -4.15 19.74 -16.84
C ILE A 70 -3.89 18.52 -17.75
N ALA A 71 -4.09 18.71 -19.05
CA ALA A 71 -3.89 17.69 -20.08
C ALA A 71 -2.41 17.36 -20.34
N ALA A 72 -2.16 16.24 -21.02
CA ALA A 72 -0.83 15.71 -21.36
C ALA A 72 0.01 16.69 -22.18
N THR A 73 -0.62 17.64 -22.88
CA THR A 73 0.06 18.71 -23.63
C THR A 73 0.89 19.63 -22.74
N ALA A 74 0.65 19.65 -21.43
CA ALA A 74 1.47 20.36 -20.44
C ALA A 74 2.72 19.58 -20.01
N ILE A 75 2.90 18.34 -20.49
CA ILE A 75 4.15 17.58 -20.34
C ILE A 75 5.01 17.83 -21.58
N THR A 76 5.90 18.82 -21.50
CA THR A 76 6.66 19.33 -22.65
C THR A 76 8.13 18.88 -22.62
N GLY A 77 8.70 18.59 -23.80
CA GLY A 77 10.08 18.12 -23.92
C GLY A 77 10.30 16.62 -23.64
N PHE A 78 9.30 15.91 -23.12
CA PHE A 78 9.38 14.46 -22.82
C PHE A 78 8.98 13.55 -23.99
N SER A 79 8.25 14.07 -24.99
CA SER A 79 7.71 13.29 -26.11
C SER A 79 6.96 12.01 -25.65
N PRO A 80 5.95 12.13 -24.78
CA PRO A 80 5.22 10.96 -24.27
C PRO A 80 4.49 10.22 -25.40
N THR A 81 4.57 8.90 -25.38
CA THR A 81 3.86 7.99 -26.30
C THR A 81 2.85 7.18 -25.51
N ALA A 82 1.56 7.44 -25.74
CA ALA A 82 0.46 6.71 -25.08
C ALA A 82 0.49 5.22 -25.42
N ASP A 83 0.10 4.39 -24.45
CA ASP A 83 -0.13 2.96 -24.67
C ASP A 83 -1.43 2.70 -25.44
N SER A 84 -1.69 1.43 -25.79
CA SER A 84 -2.88 1.04 -26.56
C SER A 84 -4.19 1.27 -25.81
N THR A 85 -4.15 1.33 -24.47
CA THR A 85 -5.31 1.58 -23.62
C THR A 85 -5.54 3.08 -23.40
N ASN A 86 -4.58 3.92 -23.77
CA ASN A 86 -4.53 5.36 -23.52
C ASN A 86 -4.72 5.71 -22.03
N THR A 87 -4.38 4.80 -21.12
CA THR A 87 -4.43 5.02 -19.66
C THR A 87 -3.09 5.53 -19.14
N SER A 88 -2.00 5.27 -19.86
CA SER A 88 -0.69 5.80 -19.53
C SER A 88 0.12 6.06 -20.79
N ALA A 89 1.25 6.73 -20.62
CA ALA A 89 2.25 6.90 -21.67
C ALA A 89 3.64 6.51 -21.18
N THR A 90 4.55 6.37 -22.13
CA THR A 90 5.98 6.12 -21.89
C THR A 90 6.82 7.24 -22.50
N SER A 91 8.03 7.46 -21.98
CA SER A 91 9.02 8.40 -22.53
C SER A 91 10.41 7.81 -22.33
N THR A 92 11.33 8.03 -23.26
CA THR A 92 12.73 7.58 -23.13
C THR A 92 13.49 8.25 -21.99
N GLN A 93 12.93 9.35 -21.45
CA GLN A 93 13.49 10.09 -20.32
C GLN A 93 12.91 9.63 -18.98
N VAL A 94 11.93 8.72 -18.97
CA VAL A 94 11.19 8.30 -17.78
C VAL A 94 11.22 6.78 -17.65
N GLU A 95 12.00 6.29 -16.69
CA GLU A 95 11.94 4.91 -16.21
C GLU A 95 10.74 4.76 -15.26
N GLY A 96 9.56 4.73 -15.87
CA GLY A 96 8.26 4.76 -15.21
C GLY A 96 7.14 5.00 -16.23
N ARG A 97 5.97 5.43 -15.75
CA ARG A 97 4.83 5.80 -16.58
C ARG A 97 4.57 7.29 -16.49
N VAL A 98 4.07 7.84 -17.60
CA VAL A 98 3.60 9.21 -17.72
C VAL A 98 2.08 9.19 -17.64
N TYR A 99 1.49 10.06 -16.83
CA TYR A 99 0.05 10.16 -16.64
C TYR A 99 -0.44 11.61 -16.81
N ALA A 100 -1.65 11.78 -17.34
CA ALA A 100 -2.27 13.08 -17.49
C ALA A 100 -3.79 13.01 -17.32
N ALA A 101 -4.42 14.15 -17.01
CA ALA A 101 -5.84 14.21 -16.70
C ALA A 101 -6.78 13.93 -17.90
N ASP A 102 -6.27 13.99 -19.13
CA ASP A 102 -7.01 13.71 -20.38
C ASP A 102 -6.77 12.28 -20.92
N TYR A 103 -6.10 11.43 -20.14
CA TYR A 103 -5.99 9.99 -20.44
C TYR A 103 -7.28 9.24 -20.11
N ALA A 104 -7.41 8.02 -20.62
CA ALA A 104 -8.56 7.17 -20.40
C ALA A 104 -8.68 6.72 -18.94
N ASP A 105 -9.91 6.43 -18.51
CA ASP A 105 -10.21 5.90 -17.18
C ASP A 105 -9.42 4.61 -16.89
N PRO A 106 -8.96 4.40 -15.64
CA PRO A 106 -9.29 5.15 -14.42
C PRO A 106 -8.40 6.37 -14.13
N THR A 107 -7.48 6.72 -15.02
CA THR A 107 -6.38 7.68 -14.79
C THR A 107 -6.81 9.05 -14.25
N PRO A 108 -7.84 9.71 -14.81
CA PRO A 108 -8.23 11.05 -14.34
C PRO A 108 -8.68 11.05 -12.87
N SER A 109 -9.41 10.00 -12.46
CA SER A 109 -9.90 9.85 -11.09
C SER A 109 -8.74 9.60 -10.12
N GLN A 110 -7.79 8.76 -10.49
CA GLN A 110 -6.60 8.44 -9.69
C GLN A 110 -5.69 9.67 -9.53
N LEU A 111 -5.47 10.44 -10.59
CA LEU A 111 -4.69 11.67 -10.53
C LEU A 111 -5.38 12.76 -9.69
N THR A 112 -6.71 12.83 -9.73
CA THR A 112 -7.47 13.75 -8.86
C THR A 112 -7.22 13.42 -7.38
N VAL A 113 -7.24 12.13 -7.02
CA VAL A 113 -6.91 11.66 -5.66
C VAL A 113 -5.46 11.98 -5.33
N ALA A 114 -4.51 11.70 -6.22
CA ALA A 114 -3.08 11.96 -5.99
C ALA A 114 -2.76 13.45 -5.76
N VAL A 115 -3.40 14.34 -6.52
CA VAL A 115 -3.25 15.79 -6.32
C VAL A 115 -3.89 16.23 -4.99
N GLY A 116 -5.06 15.70 -4.64
CA GLY A 116 -5.68 15.95 -3.33
C GLY A 116 -4.84 15.46 -2.16
N ASP A 117 -4.19 14.30 -2.31
CA ASP A 117 -3.26 13.75 -1.33
C ASP A 117 -2.00 14.61 -1.19
N MET A 118 -1.44 15.10 -2.31
CA MET A 118 -0.33 16.05 -2.30
C MET A 118 -0.69 17.34 -1.54
N GLU A 119 -1.88 17.89 -1.76
CA GLU A 119 -2.35 19.10 -1.06
C GLU A 119 -2.60 18.84 0.43
N THR A 120 -3.11 17.66 0.77
CA THR A 120 -3.26 17.18 2.15
C THR A 120 -1.90 17.07 2.83
N ALA A 121 -0.94 16.42 2.19
CA ALA A 121 0.43 16.24 2.69
C ALA A 121 1.12 17.59 2.91
N TYR A 122 0.97 18.54 1.96
CA TYR A 122 1.47 19.91 2.13
C TYR A 122 0.85 20.59 3.36
N THR A 123 -0.47 20.45 3.54
CA THR A 123 -1.20 21.08 4.65
C THR A 123 -0.82 20.46 5.99
N ASP A 124 -0.66 19.13 6.05
CA ASP A 124 -0.14 18.42 7.22
C ASP A 124 1.27 18.88 7.59
N ALA A 125 2.19 18.85 6.64
CA ALA A 125 3.58 19.29 6.85
C ALA A 125 3.65 20.75 7.29
N ALA A 126 2.86 21.65 6.69
CA ALA A 126 2.79 23.07 7.08
C ALA A 126 2.12 23.29 8.44
N GLY A 127 1.22 22.38 8.84
CA GLY A 127 0.44 22.44 10.07
C GLY A 127 1.13 21.84 11.30
N ARG A 128 2.28 21.14 11.13
CA ARG A 128 3.03 20.60 12.27
C ARG A 128 3.40 21.70 13.26
N ALA A 129 3.13 21.46 14.54
CA ALA A 129 3.37 22.38 15.64
C ALA A 129 4.56 21.95 16.50
N ASN A 130 5.00 22.84 17.39
CA ASN A 130 6.14 22.64 18.31
C ASN A 130 7.46 22.35 17.58
N PRO A 131 7.98 23.30 16.78
CA PRO A 131 9.25 23.12 16.09
C PRO A 131 10.41 22.96 17.07
N ASP A 132 11.32 22.04 16.76
CA ASP A 132 12.58 21.86 17.47
C ASP A 132 13.54 23.02 17.19
N PHE A 133 13.48 23.57 15.96
CA PHE A 133 14.31 24.66 15.50
C PHE A 133 13.47 25.76 14.87
N VAL A 134 13.68 27.00 15.31
CA VAL A 134 12.99 28.19 14.80
C VAL A 134 14.02 29.16 14.25
N GLU A 135 13.87 29.53 12.98
CA GLU A 135 14.73 30.47 12.26
C GLU A 135 16.23 30.11 12.35
N LEU A 136 16.57 28.82 12.25
CA LEU A 136 17.96 28.38 12.33
C LEU A 136 18.81 29.15 11.31
N ASP A 137 19.77 29.91 11.84
CA ASP A 137 20.68 30.77 11.07
C ASP A 137 19.96 31.65 10.03
N ALA A 138 18.78 32.17 10.41
CA ALA A 138 17.93 33.00 9.56
C ALA A 138 17.63 32.38 8.18
N GLY A 139 17.58 31.04 8.10
CA GLY A 139 17.31 30.30 6.87
C GLY A 139 18.55 29.97 6.03
N ASN A 140 19.76 30.38 6.44
CA ASN A 140 20.98 29.92 5.77
C ASN A 140 21.42 28.56 6.32
N LEU A 141 21.14 27.49 5.58
CA LEU A 141 21.48 26.13 6.00
C LEU A 141 22.79 25.60 5.40
N GLY A 142 23.54 26.46 4.69
CA GLY A 142 24.87 26.12 4.17
C GLY A 142 25.87 25.87 5.30
N GLY A 143 26.66 24.80 5.18
CA GLY A 143 27.68 24.37 6.14
C GLY A 143 27.13 23.67 7.38
N HIS A 144 25.81 23.58 7.54
CA HIS A 144 25.20 22.95 8.72
C HIS A 144 25.16 21.43 8.61
N LYS A 145 25.20 20.78 9.78
CA LYS A 145 24.87 19.37 9.98
C LYS A 145 23.52 19.28 10.69
N LEU A 146 22.47 19.02 9.94
CA LEU A 146 21.09 19.00 10.40
C LEU A 146 20.74 17.63 10.98
N ILE A 147 20.26 17.63 12.22
CA ILE A 147 19.82 16.44 12.95
C ILE A 147 18.30 16.27 12.82
N PRO A 148 17.72 15.11 13.15
CA PRO A 148 16.28 14.89 13.04
C PRO A 148 15.47 15.94 13.80
N GLY A 149 14.37 16.40 13.20
CA GLY A 149 13.54 17.45 13.81
C GLY A 149 12.62 18.22 12.87
N LEU A 150 11.76 19.02 13.48
CA LEU A 150 10.89 20.00 12.83
C LEU A 150 11.56 21.38 12.84
N TYR A 151 11.86 21.88 11.65
CA TYR A 151 12.49 23.17 11.41
C TYR A 151 11.46 24.16 10.86
N LYS A 152 11.39 25.37 11.43
CA LYS A 152 10.42 26.39 11.02
C LYS A 152 11.09 27.71 10.65
N PHE A 153 10.72 28.21 9.47
CA PHE A 153 11.16 29.50 8.93
C PHE A 153 9.95 30.32 8.47
N SER A 154 9.94 31.59 8.85
CA SER A 154 9.01 32.63 8.38
C SER A 154 9.54 33.39 7.16
N SER A 155 10.68 32.95 6.63
CA SER A 155 11.39 33.53 5.50
C SER A 155 11.86 32.45 4.53
N SER A 156 12.65 32.84 3.52
CA SER A 156 13.25 31.91 2.56
C SER A 156 14.42 31.16 3.18
N VAL A 157 14.62 29.91 2.74
CA VAL A 157 15.76 29.07 3.11
C VAL A 157 16.73 29.00 1.94
N THR A 158 18.03 29.03 2.24
CA THR A 158 19.10 29.07 1.26
C THR A 158 20.21 28.07 1.59
N PHE A 159 20.81 27.50 0.54
CA PHE A 159 22.02 26.68 0.61
C PHE A 159 23.12 27.33 -0.25
N PRO A 160 23.84 28.33 0.29
CA PRO A 160 24.98 28.94 -0.39
C PRO A 160 26.19 28.01 -0.46
N THR A 161 26.26 27.02 0.42
CA THR A 161 27.29 25.96 0.48
C THR A 161 26.65 24.61 0.79
N ASP A 162 27.45 23.54 0.75
CA ASP A 162 27.01 22.18 1.07
C ASP A 162 26.39 22.05 2.46
N CYS A 163 25.48 21.11 2.61
CA CYS A 163 24.82 20.79 3.87
C CYS A 163 24.85 19.28 4.11
N ILE A 164 24.88 18.87 5.38
CA ILE A 164 24.77 17.47 5.79
C ILE A 164 23.45 17.28 6.52
N ILE A 165 22.68 16.25 6.16
CA ILE A 165 21.55 15.76 6.96
C ILE A 165 21.96 14.42 7.56
N SER A 166 21.97 14.32 8.88
CA SER A 166 22.56 13.19 9.59
C SER A 166 21.61 12.61 10.62
N GLY A 167 21.33 11.33 10.49
CA GLY A 167 20.47 10.56 11.40
C GLY A 167 20.45 9.10 11.01
N SER A 168 19.70 8.30 11.74
CA SER A 168 19.46 6.89 11.44
C SER A 168 18.43 6.71 10.29
N PRO A 169 18.28 5.49 9.75
CA PRO A 169 17.29 5.20 8.71
C PRO A 169 15.82 5.41 9.12
N THR A 170 15.53 5.47 10.43
CA THR A 170 14.18 5.66 10.96
C THR A 170 13.88 7.10 11.36
N ASP A 171 14.88 7.98 11.34
CA ASP A 171 14.72 9.36 11.75
C ASP A 171 14.07 10.20 10.65
N THR A 172 13.45 11.32 11.03
CA THR A 172 12.66 12.17 10.14
C THR A 172 13.02 13.65 10.27
N TRP A 173 12.81 14.38 9.17
CA TRP A 173 13.02 15.82 9.08
C TRP A 173 11.84 16.46 8.37
N ILE A 174 11.32 17.54 8.94
CA ILE A 174 10.35 18.40 8.26
C ILE A 174 10.88 19.84 8.31
N PHE A 175 11.04 20.44 7.14
CA PHE A 175 11.41 21.84 6.98
C PHE A 175 10.20 22.63 6.49
N GLN A 176 9.69 23.54 7.31
CA GLN A 176 8.59 24.45 6.99
C GLN A 176 9.14 25.83 6.65
N MET A 177 8.81 26.35 5.47
CA MET A 177 9.17 27.72 5.10
C MET A 177 8.04 28.45 4.39
N SER A 178 7.80 29.70 4.79
CA SER A 178 6.84 30.59 4.11
C SER A 178 7.44 31.29 2.89
N GLY A 179 8.77 31.32 2.78
CA GLY A 179 9.48 31.85 1.61
C GLY A 179 9.86 30.76 0.61
N ASP A 180 10.89 31.08 -0.18
CA ASP A 180 11.46 30.23 -1.22
C ASP A 180 12.54 29.29 -0.65
N LEU A 181 12.87 28.25 -1.40
CA LEU A 181 13.99 27.36 -1.12
C LEU A 181 14.98 27.43 -2.29
N THR A 182 16.20 27.89 -2.02
CA THR A 182 17.19 28.10 -3.09
C THR A 182 18.52 27.41 -2.78
N MET A 183 19.06 26.69 -3.76
CA MET A 183 20.40 26.11 -3.70
C MET A 183 21.32 26.79 -4.71
N ALA A 184 22.50 27.20 -4.27
CA ALA A 184 23.52 27.77 -5.15
C ALA A 184 24.09 26.71 -6.12
N THR A 185 24.80 27.16 -7.15
CA THR A 185 25.48 26.28 -8.13
C THR A 185 26.45 25.33 -7.44
N GLY A 186 26.39 24.05 -7.79
CA GLY A 186 27.31 23.01 -7.34
C GLY A 186 27.23 22.64 -5.86
N THR A 187 26.19 23.09 -5.13
CA THR A 187 26.03 22.73 -3.72
C THR A 187 25.34 21.38 -3.55
N HIS A 188 25.70 20.67 -2.49
CA HIS A 188 25.25 19.30 -2.23
C HIS A 188 24.62 19.18 -0.84
N ILE A 189 23.44 18.56 -0.79
CA ILE A 189 22.91 17.97 0.43
C ILE A 189 23.41 16.53 0.51
N THR A 190 24.22 16.22 1.53
CA THR A 190 24.79 14.89 1.78
C THR A 190 24.05 14.21 2.93
N LEU A 191 23.66 12.95 2.75
CA LEU A 191 23.02 12.16 3.79
C LEU A 191 24.06 11.31 4.54
N GLU A 192 24.06 11.40 5.87
CA GLU A 192 24.97 10.65 6.75
C GLU A 192 24.20 9.83 7.80
N GLY A 193 24.87 8.84 8.39
CA GLY A 193 24.34 8.04 9.50
C GLY A 193 23.26 7.02 9.12
N GLY A 194 22.91 6.92 7.85
CA GLY A 194 21.81 6.10 7.34
C GLY A 194 20.53 6.89 7.06
N ALA A 195 20.55 8.22 7.20
CA ALA A 195 19.43 9.09 6.84
C ALA A 195 18.93 8.78 5.42
N LEU A 196 17.62 8.66 5.27
CA LEU A 196 16.97 8.37 4.00
C LEU A 196 16.27 9.61 3.46
N ALA A 197 16.45 9.89 2.17
CA ALA A 197 15.76 10.98 1.48
C ALA A 197 14.22 10.84 1.55
N SER A 198 13.69 9.62 1.68
CA SER A 198 12.25 9.39 1.90
C SER A 198 11.71 9.94 3.23
N ASN A 199 12.58 10.25 4.20
CA ASN A 199 12.18 10.74 5.52
C ASN A 199 12.40 12.26 5.68
N ILE A 200 12.81 12.93 4.60
CA ILE A 200 13.13 14.37 4.59
C ILE A 200 12.05 15.08 3.79
N VAL A 201 11.25 15.91 4.45
CA VAL A 201 10.16 16.66 3.81
C VAL A 201 10.48 18.15 3.80
N TRP A 202 10.39 18.76 2.63
CA TRP A 202 10.50 20.20 2.43
C TRP A 202 9.12 20.75 2.08
N GLN A 203 8.48 21.42 3.03
CA GLN A 203 7.25 22.16 2.80
C GLN A 203 7.59 23.61 2.46
N VAL A 204 7.34 24.01 1.20
CA VAL A 204 7.79 25.30 0.65
C VAL A 204 6.59 26.09 0.14
N ALA A 205 6.27 27.22 0.79
CA ALA A 205 5.15 28.06 0.37
C ALA A 205 5.50 28.96 -0.84
N GLY A 206 6.77 29.30 -1.02
CA GLY A 206 7.30 29.97 -2.20
C GLY A 206 7.65 29.00 -3.32
N TYR A 207 8.69 29.32 -4.10
CA TYR A 207 9.24 28.43 -5.14
C TYR A 207 10.48 27.68 -4.67
N VAL A 208 10.84 26.63 -5.40
CA VAL A 208 12.12 25.94 -5.24
C VAL A 208 13.00 26.24 -6.46
N SER A 209 14.26 26.59 -6.24
CA SER A 209 15.26 26.67 -7.31
C SER A 209 16.54 25.94 -6.92
N VAL A 210 16.89 24.91 -7.68
CA VAL A 210 18.09 24.11 -7.48
C VAL A 210 19.12 24.50 -8.54
N GLY A 211 20.23 25.09 -8.08
CA GLY A 211 21.30 25.64 -8.91
C GLY A 211 21.95 24.65 -9.86
N VAL A 212 22.70 25.18 -10.83
CA VAL A 212 23.41 24.37 -11.84
C VAL A 212 24.31 23.35 -11.15
N GLY A 213 24.20 22.07 -11.51
CA GLY A 213 25.01 20.99 -10.92
C GLY A 213 24.81 20.73 -9.43
N ALA A 214 23.79 21.32 -8.79
CA ALA A 214 23.51 21.08 -7.37
C ALA A 214 22.76 19.76 -7.14
N HIS A 215 22.97 19.14 -5.97
CA HIS A 215 22.34 17.87 -5.59
C HIS A 215 21.45 18.04 -4.35
N MET A 216 20.17 17.75 -4.51
CA MET A 216 19.15 17.81 -3.45
C MET A 216 18.73 16.42 -2.98
N ALA A 217 18.27 16.33 -1.73
CA ALA A 217 17.69 15.12 -1.15
C ALA A 217 16.38 15.44 -0.43
N GLY A 218 15.34 14.64 -0.64
CA GLY A 218 14.06 14.78 0.06
C GLY A 218 12.81 14.84 -0.82
N ILE A 219 11.66 14.90 -0.17
CA ILE A 219 10.34 15.10 -0.79
C ILE A 219 10.02 16.59 -0.78
N LEU A 220 9.85 17.18 -1.96
CA LEU A 220 9.45 18.58 -2.11
C LEU A 220 7.92 18.67 -2.18
N LEU A 221 7.30 19.30 -1.18
CA LEU A 221 5.89 19.70 -1.18
C LEU A 221 5.82 21.21 -1.41
N VAL A 222 5.61 21.62 -2.66
CA VAL A 222 5.82 23.01 -3.10
C VAL A 222 4.51 23.64 -3.54
N LYS A 223 4.15 24.78 -2.96
CA LYS A 223 2.92 25.49 -3.29
C LYS A 223 2.99 26.21 -4.63
N THR A 224 4.18 26.62 -5.04
CA THR A 224 4.41 27.25 -6.34
C THR A 224 5.36 26.41 -7.21
N LYS A 225 6.18 27.07 -8.04
CA LYS A 225 6.95 26.41 -9.08
C LYS A 225 8.22 25.76 -8.53
N VAL A 226 8.74 24.81 -9.28
CA VAL A 226 10.02 24.13 -8.99
C VAL A 226 10.90 24.19 -10.23
N ASP A 227 12.07 24.80 -10.09
CA ASP A 227 13.07 24.93 -11.16
C ASP A 227 14.33 24.16 -10.77
N PHE A 228 14.66 23.11 -11.53
CA PHE A 228 15.95 22.42 -11.46
C PHE A 228 16.80 22.85 -12.65
N LEU A 229 17.90 23.57 -12.37
CA LEU A 229 18.76 24.12 -13.41
C LEU A 229 19.72 23.05 -13.98
N THR A 230 20.46 23.44 -15.02
CA THR A 230 21.31 22.54 -15.82
C THR A 230 22.14 21.57 -14.98
N GLY A 231 21.93 20.27 -15.19
CA GLY A 231 22.74 19.21 -14.58
C GLY A 231 22.52 19.02 -13.08
N SER A 232 21.50 19.66 -12.50
CA SER A 232 21.12 19.42 -11.10
C SER A 232 20.52 18.02 -10.91
N SER A 233 20.45 17.57 -9.66
CA SER A 233 19.94 16.24 -9.33
C SER A 233 19.12 16.22 -8.04
N LEU A 234 18.22 15.25 -7.95
CA LEU A 234 17.39 14.98 -6.79
C LEU A 234 17.33 13.48 -6.51
N ASN A 235 17.66 13.09 -5.29
CA ASN A 235 17.21 11.83 -4.70
C ASN A 235 15.97 12.12 -3.86
N GLY A 236 14.78 11.85 -4.38
CA GLY A 236 13.58 12.41 -3.78
C GLY A 236 12.37 12.47 -4.70
N ARG A 237 11.45 13.37 -4.41
CA ARG A 237 10.22 13.58 -5.19
C ARG A 237 9.91 15.06 -5.34
N ILE A 238 9.27 15.42 -6.45
CA ILE A 238 8.79 16.78 -6.72
C ILE A 238 7.27 16.77 -6.77
N LEU A 239 6.63 17.28 -5.72
CA LEU A 239 5.18 17.39 -5.62
C LEU A 239 4.80 18.88 -5.60
N SER A 240 4.43 19.42 -6.77
CA SER A 240 4.21 20.86 -6.98
C SER A 240 2.76 21.19 -7.29
N GLN A 241 2.22 22.18 -6.58
CA GLN A 241 0.90 22.73 -6.87
C GLN A 241 0.89 23.70 -8.07
N THR A 242 2.05 23.96 -8.70
CA THR A 242 2.12 24.62 -10.01
C THR A 242 3.07 23.86 -10.94
N ALA A 243 4.02 24.51 -11.61
CA ALA A 243 4.81 23.95 -12.69
C ALA A 243 6.17 23.43 -12.19
N VAL A 244 6.64 22.37 -12.84
CA VAL A 244 8.00 21.84 -12.67
C VAL A 244 8.79 22.05 -13.96
N ALA A 245 9.93 22.71 -13.88
CA ALA A 245 10.83 22.94 -15.01
C ALA A 245 12.21 22.34 -14.72
N LEU A 246 12.65 21.46 -15.61
CA LEU A 246 13.90 20.71 -15.48
C LEU A 246 14.87 21.08 -16.60
N GLN A 247 16.17 21.07 -16.31
CA GLN A 247 17.22 21.28 -17.29
C GLN A 247 18.32 20.22 -17.14
N MET A 248 18.36 19.23 -18.03
CA MET A 248 19.30 18.10 -17.91
C MET A 248 19.34 17.50 -16.51
N THR A 249 18.18 17.46 -15.86
CA THR A 249 18.07 17.09 -14.44
C THR A 249 18.00 15.59 -14.30
N THR A 250 18.67 15.04 -13.29
CA THR A 250 18.45 13.64 -12.87
C THR A 250 17.55 13.61 -11.65
N VAL A 251 16.38 12.98 -11.77
CA VAL A 251 15.47 12.76 -10.63
C VAL A 251 15.38 11.26 -10.38
N ASN A 252 16.00 10.82 -9.30
CA ASN A 252 15.86 9.46 -8.83
C ASN A 252 14.75 9.47 -7.79
N SER A 253 13.56 8.99 -8.16
CA SER A 253 12.52 8.75 -7.16
C SER A 253 13.06 7.81 -6.12
N VAL A 254 13.06 8.26 -4.87
CA VAL A 254 13.20 7.32 -3.77
C VAL A 254 11.98 6.43 -3.81
N ALA A 255 12.19 5.11 -3.80
CA ALA A 255 11.09 4.18 -3.56
C ALA A 255 10.27 4.73 -2.39
N PRO A 256 8.91 4.65 -2.43
CA PRO A 256 8.16 4.78 -1.19
C PRO A 256 8.91 3.94 -0.16
N VAL A 257 9.04 4.41 1.10
CA VAL A 257 9.50 3.54 2.17
C VAL A 257 8.80 2.21 1.91
N PHE A 258 9.57 1.13 1.65
CA PHE A 258 8.98 -0.17 1.34
C PHE A 258 7.80 -0.33 2.30
N PRO A 259 6.59 -0.71 1.81
CA PRO A 259 5.45 -0.99 2.67
C PRO A 259 5.94 -1.47 4.02
N ALA A 260 5.81 -0.64 5.06
CA ALA A 260 6.24 -1.14 6.35
C ALA A 260 5.31 -2.32 6.65
N GLY A 261 5.88 -3.39 7.21
CA GLY A 261 5.18 -4.65 7.40
C GLY A 261 5.43 -5.69 6.29
N PRO A 262 4.69 -6.81 6.36
CA PRO A 262 4.91 -7.98 5.50
C PRO A 262 4.34 -7.78 4.09
N GLY A 263 4.91 -8.43 3.08
CA GLY A 263 4.35 -8.37 1.71
C GLY A 263 2.85 -8.70 1.66
N VAL A 264 2.13 -8.14 0.70
CA VAL A 264 0.67 -8.33 0.55
C VAL A 264 0.30 -9.81 0.48
N VAL A 265 -0.84 -10.20 1.05
CA VAL A 265 -1.44 -11.53 0.89
C VAL A 265 -2.30 -11.51 -0.37
N ASP A 266 -1.94 -12.30 -1.38
CA ASP A 266 -2.72 -12.40 -2.61
C ASP A 266 -4.03 -13.16 -2.34
N LEU A 267 -5.16 -12.50 -2.58
CA LEU A 267 -6.49 -13.09 -2.43
C LEU A 267 -6.96 -13.82 -3.70
N GLY A 268 -6.24 -13.70 -4.82
CA GLY A 268 -6.66 -14.24 -6.11
C GLY A 268 -8.10 -13.83 -6.46
N SER A 269 -8.86 -14.78 -7.00
CA SER A 269 -10.28 -14.59 -7.35
C SER A 269 -11.22 -14.51 -6.14
N ALA A 270 -10.77 -14.88 -4.92
CA ALA A 270 -11.55 -14.62 -3.71
C ALA A 270 -11.72 -13.10 -3.47
N CYS A 271 -10.87 -12.28 -4.07
CA CYS A 271 -10.92 -10.85 -3.95
C CYS A 271 -12.18 -10.20 -4.55
N ASP A 272 -12.85 -10.87 -5.49
CA ASP A 272 -14.07 -10.39 -6.14
C ASP A 272 -15.32 -10.44 -5.24
N TYR A 273 -15.18 -10.97 -4.02
CA TYR A 273 -16.26 -11.19 -3.07
C TYR A 273 -16.12 -10.31 -1.82
N ALA A 274 -17.20 -9.63 -1.46
CA ALA A 274 -17.36 -9.04 -0.13
C ALA A 274 -17.50 -10.13 0.94
N ILE A 275 -18.21 -11.21 0.61
CA ILE A 275 -18.41 -12.37 1.49
C ILE A 275 -18.26 -13.66 0.68
N LEU A 276 -17.31 -14.52 1.06
CA LEU A 276 -17.15 -15.87 0.49
C LEU A 276 -17.15 -16.89 1.62
N SER A 277 -17.97 -17.93 1.50
CA SER A 277 -18.17 -18.92 2.56
C SER A 277 -18.27 -20.34 2.02
N LYS A 278 -17.83 -21.34 2.80
CA LYS A 278 -17.97 -22.75 2.41
C LYS A 278 -19.27 -23.42 2.86
N SER A 279 -19.87 -22.97 3.96
CA SER A 279 -21.00 -23.68 4.58
C SER A 279 -22.26 -22.83 4.78
N GLY A 280 -22.29 -21.60 4.28
CA GLY A 280 -23.52 -20.79 4.20
C GLY A 280 -23.35 -19.37 4.70
N ILE A 281 -24.26 -18.50 4.25
CA ILE A 281 -24.34 -17.09 4.63
C ILE A 281 -25.77 -16.82 5.09
N SER A 282 -25.96 -16.34 6.32
CA SER A 282 -27.28 -15.98 6.84
C SER A 282 -27.34 -14.54 7.31
N THR A 283 -28.52 -13.93 7.24
CA THR A 283 -28.77 -12.55 7.69
C THR A 283 -30.10 -12.43 8.44
N VAL A 284 -30.11 -11.75 9.60
CA VAL A 284 -31.32 -11.53 10.44
C VAL A 284 -31.22 -10.24 11.29
N PRO A 285 -32.16 -9.28 11.21
CA PRO A 285 -32.89 -8.78 10.03
C PRO A 285 -31.97 -8.05 9.03
N MET A 286 -32.54 -7.40 8.00
CA MET A 286 -31.84 -7.04 6.75
C MET A 286 -30.47 -6.36 6.93
N SER A 287 -29.46 -6.92 6.27
CA SER A 287 -28.10 -6.38 6.13
C SER A 287 -27.99 -5.51 4.87
N ALA A 288 -26.89 -4.77 4.74
CA ALA A 288 -26.55 -4.01 3.53
C ALA A 288 -25.13 -4.35 3.10
N ILE A 289 -24.97 -4.92 1.92
CA ILE A 289 -23.68 -5.41 1.41
C ILE A 289 -23.38 -4.74 0.08
N THR A 290 -22.21 -4.10 -0.03
CA THR A 290 -21.66 -3.61 -1.29
C THR A 290 -20.54 -4.54 -1.75
N GLY A 291 -20.78 -5.24 -2.86
CA GLY A 291 -19.92 -6.27 -3.43
C GLY A 291 -20.59 -7.63 -3.53
N ASN A 292 -19.95 -8.57 -4.23
CA ASN A 292 -20.52 -9.90 -4.47
C ASN A 292 -20.49 -10.77 -3.21
N ILE A 293 -21.43 -11.72 -3.11
CA ILE A 293 -21.39 -12.78 -2.10
C ILE A 293 -21.42 -14.16 -2.76
N GLY A 294 -20.77 -15.14 -2.16
CA GLY A 294 -20.62 -16.48 -2.74
C GLY A 294 -20.60 -17.59 -1.71
N VAL A 295 -21.21 -18.73 -2.06
CA VAL A 295 -21.05 -19.99 -1.31
C VAL A 295 -20.59 -21.14 -2.19
N SER A 296 -19.59 -21.90 -1.73
CA SER A 296 -19.13 -23.13 -2.38
C SER A 296 -18.30 -23.99 -1.43
N PRO A 297 -18.49 -25.32 -1.35
CA PRO A 297 -19.24 -26.16 -2.29
C PRO A 297 -20.74 -26.29 -1.99
N ILE A 298 -21.25 -25.61 -0.97
CA ILE A 298 -22.67 -25.70 -0.59
C ILE A 298 -23.59 -24.98 -1.60
N ALA A 299 -24.83 -25.46 -1.72
CA ALA A 299 -25.86 -24.91 -2.60
C ALA A 299 -26.43 -23.57 -2.10
N ALA A 300 -27.13 -22.85 -2.99
CA ALA A 300 -27.77 -21.55 -2.75
C ALA A 300 -28.77 -21.57 -1.59
N THR A 301 -29.33 -22.74 -1.27
CA THR A 301 -30.23 -22.95 -0.12
C THR A 301 -29.58 -22.63 1.23
N ALA A 302 -28.25 -22.60 1.30
CA ALA A 302 -27.51 -22.16 2.49
C ALA A 302 -27.31 -20.64 2.58
N ILE A 303 -27.76 -19.88 1.58
CA ILE A 303 -27.84 -18.42 1.63
C ILE A 303 -29.26 -18.04 2.10
N THR A 304 -29.39 -17.72 3.38
CA THR A 304 -30.70 -17.57 4.05
C THR A 304 -30.94 -16.14 4.53
N GLY A 305 -32.21 -15.69 4.51
CA GLY A 305 -32.60 -14.33 4.92
C GLY A 305 -32.42 -13.23 3.85
N PHE A 306 -31.90 -13.57 2.67
CA PHE A 306 -31.62 -12.62 1.58
C PHE A 306 -32.77 -12.44 0.58
N SER A 307 -33.82 -13.28 0.61
CA SER A 307 -34.91 -13.25 -0.37
C SER A 307 -34.40 -13.24 -1.81
N LEU A 308 -33.59 -14.26 -2.16
CA LEU A 308 -32.89 -14.32 -3.43
C LEU A 308 -33.85 -14.41 -4.62
N THR A 309 -33.56 -13.65 -5.67
CA THR A 309 -34.20 -13.77 -6.98
C THR A 309 -33.14 -14.22 -7.99
N ALA A 310 -33.25 -15.45 -8.47
CA ALA A 310 -32.37 -15.98 -9.51
C ALA A 310 -32.53 -15.18 -10.80
N ASP A 311 -31.42 -14.90 -11.48
CA ASP A 311 -31.43 -14.31 -12.81
C ASP A 311 -31.98 -15.32 -13.84
N SER A 312 -32.44 -14.79 -14.97
CA SER A 312 -32.96 -15.58 -16.11
C SER A 312 -32.00 -16.67 -16.63
N THR A 313 -30.68 -16.46 -16.49
CA THR A 313 -29.66 -17.42 -16.89
C THR A 313 -29.36 -18.47 -15.82
N ASN A 314 -29.88 -18.28 -14.60
CA ASN A 314 -29.58 -19.07 -13.41
C ASN A 314 -28.06 -19.17 -13.09
N THR A 315 -27.26 -18.22 -13.58
CA THR A 315 -25.82 -18.13 -13.25
C THR A 315 -25.59 -17.34 -11.95
N PHE A 316 -26.51 -16.46 -11.56
CA PHE A 316 -26.44 -15.73 -10.30
C PHE A 316 -27.84 -15.42 -9.78
N ALA A 317 -27.91 -14.89 -8.56
CA ALA A 317 -29.11 -14.28 -8.00
C ALA A 317 -28.84 -12.85 -7.54
N THR A 318 -29.92 -12.12 -7.28
CA THR A 318 -29.90 -10.77 -6.72
C THR A 318 -30.68 -10.73 -5.40
N SER A 319 -30.41 -9.70 -4.60
CA SER A 319 -31.11 -9.40 -3.35
C SER A 319 -31.12 -7.88 -3.16
N THR A 320 -32.18 -7.33 -2.59
CA THR A 320 -32.21 -5.90 -2.21
C THR A 320 -31.21 -5.53 -1.13
N GLN A 321 -30.63 -6.52 -0.45
CA GLN A 321 -29.60 -6.36 0.57
C GLN A 321 -28.17 -6.38 -0.01
N VAL A 322 -28.01 -6.68 -1.29
CA VAL A 322 -26.71 -6.89 -1.94
C VAL A 322 -26.60 -5.99 -3.17
N GLU A 323 -25.80 -4.93 -3.07
CA GLU A 323 -25.32 -4.15 -4.20
C GLU A 323 -24.17 -4.91 -4.86
N GLY A 324 -24.55 -5.94 -5.62
CA GLY A 324 -23.64 -6.92 -6.22
C GLY A 324 -24.43 -8.13 -6.70
N ARG A 325 -23.71 -9.24 -6.95
CA ARG A 325 -24.32 -10.52 -7.33
C ARG A 325 -24.14 -11.56 -6.24
N VAL A 326 -25.12 -12.45 -6.14
CA VAL A 326 -25.12 -13.61 -5.25
C VAL A 326 -24.82 -14.84 -6.07
N TYR A 327 -23.80 -15.61 -5.68
CA TYR A 327 -23.36 -16.81 -6.39
C TYR A 327 -23.40 -18.04 -5.47
N ALA A 328 -23.67 -19.20 -6.05
CA ALA A 328 -23.70 -20.47 -5.33
C ALA A 328 -23.24 -21.64 -6.22
N ALA A 329 -22.81 -22.74 -5.59
CA ALA A 329 -22.21 -23.89 -6.28
C ALA A 329 -23.20 -24.69 -7.16
N ASP A 330 -24.51 -24.53 -6.98
CA ASP A 330 -25.58 -25.19 -7.75
C ASP A 330 -26.17 -24.31 -8.85
N TYR A 331 -25.56 -23.15 -9.12
CA TYR A 331 -25.92 -22.30 -10.27
C TYR A 331 -25.32 -22.81 -11.57
N ALA A 332 -25.87 -22.30 -12.68
CA ALA A 332 -25.47 -22.69 -14.03
C ALA A 332 -24.01 -22.32 -14.31
N ASP A 333 -23.39 -23.07 -15.22
CA ASP A 333 -22.02 -22.82 -15.69
C ASP A 333 -21.86 -21.38 -16.23
N PRO A 334 -20.69 -20.74 -16.01
CA PRO A 334 -19.45 -21.30 -15.46
C PRO A 334 -19.30 -21.23 -13.93
N MET A 335 -20.34 -20.81 -13.19
CA MET A 335 -20.17 -20.41 -11.78
C MET A 335 -19.63 -21.47 -10.82
N PRO A 336 -20.02 -22.76 -10.89
CA PRO A 336 -19.49 -23.77 -9.97
C PRO A 336 -17.96 -23.88 -10.07
N SER A 337 -17.41 -23.79 -11.28
CA SER A 337 -15.96 -23.82 -11.51
C SER A 337 -15.26 -22.57 -10.98
N GLN A 338 -15.81 -21.38 -11.25
CA GLN A 338 -15.26 -20.11 -10.77
C GLN A 338 -15.27 -20.00 -9.25
N LEU A 339 -16.36 -20.43 -8.60
CA LEU A 339 -16.44 -20.47 -7.14
C LEU A 339 -15.48 -21.49 -6.52
N THR A 340 -15.22 -22.60 -7.21
CA THR A 340 -14.21 -23.57 -6.75
C THR A 340 -12.80 -22.94 -6.76
N VAL A 341 -12.47 -22.16 -7.79
CA VAL A 341 -11.20 -21.40 -7.85
C VAL A 341 -11.15 -20.34 -6.74
N ALA A 342 -12.21 -19.55 -6.57
CA ALA A 342 -12.26 -18.52 -5.53
C ALA A 342 -12.11 -19.09 -4.11
N VAL A 343 -12.73 -20.23 -3.82
CA VAL A 343 -12.55 -20.90 -2.52
C VAL A 343 -11.13 -21.45 -2.37
N GLY A 344 -10.53 -21.98 -3.44
CA GLY A 344 -9.12 -22.41 -3.43
C GLY A 344 -8.14 -21.26 -3.21
N ASP A 345 -8.40 -20.11 -3.82
CA ASP A 345 -7.59 -18.88 -3.63
C ASP A 345 -7.74 -18.35 -2.20
N MET A 346 -8.96 -18.37 -1.63
CA MET A 346 -9.18 -18.05 -0.21
C MET A 346 -8.38 -18.97 0.73
N GLU A 347 -8.37 -20.28 0.47
CA GLU A 347 -7.60 -21.24 1.28
C GLU A 347 -6.09 -21.04 1.13
N THR A 348 -5.64 -20.68 -0.08
CA THR A 348 -4.24 -20.34 -0.38
C THR A 348 -3.84 -19.07 0.37
N ALA A 349 -4.64 -18.01 0.30
CA ALA A 349 -4.44 -16.77 1.03
C ALA A 349 -4.40 -16.98 2.55
N TYR A 350 -5.32 -17.80 3.09
CA TYR A 350 -5.31 -18.17 4.50
C TYR A 350 -3.99 -18.85 4.89
N THR A 351 -3.53 -19.81 4.07
CA THR A 351 -2.32 -20.57 4.32
C THR A 351 -1.07 -19.70 4.22
N ASP A 352 -1.02 -18.79 3.24
CA ASP A 352 0.04 -17.79 3.09
C ASP A 352 0.11 -16.88 4.32
N ALA A 353 -1.02 -16.24 4.68
CA ALA A 353 -1.10 -15.35 5.83
C ALA A 353 -0.70 -16.05 7.13
N ALA A 354 -1.17 -17.29 7.36
CA ALA A 354 -0.83 -18.10 8.54
C ALA A 354 0.63 -18.56 8.54
N GLY A 355 1.20 -18.74 7.35
CA GLY A 355 2.55 -19.26 7.11
C GLY A 355 3.65 -18.20 7.17
N ARG A 356 3.31 -16.90 7.18
CA ARG A 356 4.31 -15.83 7.28
C ARG A 356 5.20 -16.03 8.51
N ALA A 357 6.51 -16.00 8.28
CA ALA A 357 7.54 -16.24 9.30
C ALA A 357 8.16 -14.93 9.80
N LYS A 358 8.87 -15.00 10.92
CA LYS A 358 9.56 -13.86 11.56
C LYS A 358 8.60 -12.71 11.91
N PRO A 359 7.62 -12.93 12.82
CA PRO A 359 6.74 -11.87 13.26
C PRO A 359 7.52 -10.72 13.91
N ASP A 360 7.13 -9.49 13.59
CA ASP A 360 7.65 -8.27 14.23
C ASP A 360 7.19 -8.20 15.70
N HIS A 361 6.01 -8.75 15.97
CA HIS A 361 5.40 -8.76 17.30
C HIS A 361 4.85 -10.14 17.65
N VAL A 362 5.18 -10.61 18.85
CA VAL A 362 4.71 -11.90 19.39
C VAL A 362 3.98 -11.65 20.71
N GLU A 363 2.75 -12.15 20.81
CA GLU A 363 1.86 -12.01 21.98
C GLU A 363 1.72 -10.56 22.47
N LEU A 364 1.66 -9.60 21.55
CA LEU A 364 1.63 -8.18 21.89
C LEU A 364 0.44 -7.87 22.81
N PHE A 365 0.73 -7.29 23.98
CA PHE A 365 -0.27 -7.02 25.03
C PHE A 365 -1.09 -8.25 25.48
N GLY A 366 -0.56 -9.46 25.29
CA GLY A 366 -1.28 -10.71 25.59
C GLY A 366 -2.57 -10.88 24.80
N GLY A 367 -2.65 -10.32 23.59
CA GLY A 367 -3.84 -10.37 22.73
C GLY A 367 -4.91 -9.32 23.07
N LEU A 368 -4.69 -8.44 24.05
CA LEU A 368 -5.60 -7.34 24.38
C LEU A 368 -5.21 -6.06 23.61
N LEU A 369 -5.69 -5.95 22.37
CA LEU A 369 -5.31 -4.85 21.47
C LEU A 369 -6.13 -3.57 21.66
N GLY A 370 -7.21 -3.61 22.45
CA GLY A 370 -8.02 -2.43 22.73
C GLY A 370 -7.23 -1.28 23.35
N GLY A 371 -7.48 -0.06 22.87
CA GLY A 371 -6.89 1.19 23.37
C GLY A 371 -5.46 1.40 22.89
N LYS A 372 -5.03 0.68 21.86
CA LYS A 372 -3.67 0.71 21.31
C LYS A 372 -3.67 1.37 19.94
N THR A 373 -2.49 1.86 19.56
CA THR A 373 -2.16 2.27 18.20
C THR A 373 -1.13 1.29 17.67
N LEU A 374 -1.44 0.61 16.57
CA LEU A 374 -0.57 -0.39 15.96
C LEU A 374 -0.01 0.15 14.67
N GLY A 375 1.33 0.14 14.59
CA GLY A 375 2.06 0.41 13.35
C GLY A 375 1.99 -0.77 12.38
N PRO A 376 2.55 -0.65 11.19
CA PRO A 376 2.62 -1.74 10.22
C PRO A 376 3.44 -2.93 10.73
N GLY A 377 3.08 -4.15 10.34
CA GLY A 377 3.81 -5.33 10.81
C GLY A 377 3.08 -6.67 10.73
N LEU A 378 3.85 -7.72 10.98
CA LEU A 378 3.40 -9.09 11.18
C LEU A 378 3.24 -9.36 12.69
N TYR A 379 1.99 -9.50 13.13
CA TYR A 379 1.62 -9.75 14.51
C TYR A 379 1.22 -11.22 14.70
N LYS A 380 1.78 -11.89 15.70
CA LYS A 380 1.49 -13.30 15.98
C LYS A 380 0.96 -13.51 17.39
N PHE A 381 -0.16 -14.22 17.50
CA PHE A 381 -0.81 -14.60 18.74
C PHE A 381 -1.10 -16.10 18.76
N SER A 382 -0.72 -16.75 19.86
CA SER A 382 -1.08 -18.13 20.19
C SER A 382 -2.37 -18.23 21.01
N THR A 383 -2.91 -17.09 21.43
CA THR A 383 -4.17 -16.96 22.17
C THR A 383 -5.21 -16.16 21.38
N PRO A 384 -6.49 -16.18 21.80
CA PRO A 384 -7.50 -15.29 21.23
C PRO A 384 -7.11 -13.82 21.35
N VAL A 385 -7.46 -13.03 20.34
CA VAL A 385 -7.29 -11.57 20.31
C VAL A 385 -8.61 -10.90 20.66
N LYS A 386 -8.57 -9.92 21.56
CA LYS A 386 -9.74 -9.19 22.05
C LYS A 386 -9.53 -7.68 21.92
N ILE A 387 -10.53 -7.01 21.33
CA ILE A 387 -10.59 -5.56 21.17
C ILE A 387 -11.77 -5.06 22.02
N HIS A 388 -11.54 -4.83 23.31
CA HIS A 388 -12.58 -4.40 24.27
C HIS A 388 -12.74 -2.87 24.36
N THR A 389 -11.81 -2.13 23.79
CA THR A 389 -11.85 -0.67 23.60
C THR A 389 -11.35 -0.37 22.18
N ASP A 390 -11.55 0.85 21.69
CA ASP A 390 -11.19 1.20 20.30
C ASP A 390 -9.72 0.92 19.99
N LEU A 391 -9.47 0.44 18.78
CA LEU A 391 -8.15 0.11 18.26
C LEU A 391 -7.82 1.09 17.13
N ILE A 392 -6.61 1.64 17.13
CA ILE A 392 -6.10 2.47 16.05
C ILE A 392 -5.06 1.65 15.26
N ILE A 393 -5.20 1.62 13.95
CA ILE A 393 -4.18 1.12 13.02
C ILE A 393 -3.63 2.34 12.28
N SER A 394 -2.33 2.57 12.42
CA SER A 394 -1.65 3.78 11.97
C SER A 394 -0.50 3.44 11.04
N GLY A 395 -0.57 3.93 9.81
CA GLY A 395 0.50 3.78 8.82
C GLY A 395 0.08 4.44 7.52
N SER A 396 1.01 4.50 6.57
CA SER A 396 0.76 5.02 5.22
C SER A 396 -0.17 4.12 4.42
N ARG A 397 -0.61 4.61 3.24
CA ARG A 397 -1.43 3.79 2.33
C ARG A 397 -0.72 2.62 1.68
N THR A 398 0.60 2.60 1.72
CA THR A 398 1.40 1.50 1.18
C THR A 398 1.72 0.47 2.26
N ASP A 399 1.57 0.82 3.54
CA ASP A 399 1.89 -0.05 4.66
C ASP A 399 0.90 -1.22 4.78
N THR A 400 1.35 -2.29 5.43
CA THR A 400 0.64 -3.57 5.49
C THR A 400 0.61 -4.14 6.91
N TRP A 401 -0.47 -4.86 7.20
CA TRP A 401 -0.69 -5.51 8.48
C TRP A 401 -1.15 -6.94 8.28
N ILE A 402 -0.48 -7.89 8.90
CA ILE A 402 -0.96 -9.27 9.01
C ILE A 402 -1.06 -9.64 10.48
N PHE A 403 -2.27 -9.92 10.94
CA PHE A 403 -2.55 -10.45 12.27
C PHE A 403 -2.79 -11.95 12.17
N GLN A 404 -1.82 -12.74 12.63
CA GLN A 404 -1.92 -14.19 12.75
C GLN A 404 -2.41 -14.55 14.15
N MET A 405 -3.52 -15.27 14.25
CA MET A 405 -3.99 -15.78 15.52
C MET A 405 -4.47 -17.24 15.44
N SER A 406 -4.03 -18.04 16.40
CA SER A 406 -4.49 -19.43 16.53
C SER A 406 -5.81 -19.56 17.29
N GLY A 407 -6.25 -18.49 17.97
CA GLY A 407 -7.55 -18.41 18.65
C GLY A 407 -8.58 -17.59 17.88
N ASP A 408 -9.59 -17.14 18.61
CA ASP A 408 -10.68 -16.31 18.09
C ASP A 408 -10.28 -14.83 18.02
N LEU A 409 -10.97 -14.08 17.17
CA LEU A 409 -10.94 -12.61 17.14
C LEU A 409 -12.28 -12.08 17.66
N VAL A 410 -12.26 -11.31 18.74
CA VAL A 410 -13.47 -10.71 19.31
C VAL A 410 -13.34 -9.18 19.39
N LEU A 411 -14.18 -8.48 18.63
CA LEU A 411 -14.37 -7.03 18.73
C LEU A 411 -15.62 -6.75 19.56
N ALA A 412 -15.47 -6.11 20.72
CA ALA A 412 -16.57 -5.87 21.64
C ALA A 412 -17.61 -4.89 21.07
N ALA A 413 -18.83 -4.93 21.63
CA ALA A 413 -19.93 -4.06 21.22
C ALA A 413 -19.56 -2.56 21.28
N ASN A 414 -20.01 -1.81 20.27
CA ASN A 414 -19.80 -0.38 20.09
C ASN A 414 -18.32 0.04 20.09
N LYS A 415 -17.39 -0.87 19.76
CA LYS A 415 -15.97 -0.57 19.59
C LYS A 415 -15.60 -0.47 18.13
N ARG A 416 -14.58 0.34 17.85
CA ARG A 416 -14.16 0.64 16.48
C ARG A 416 -12.70 0.32 16.28
N VAL A 417 -12.38 -0.30 15.15
CA VAL A 417 -11.06 -0.24 14.55
C VAL A 417 -11.03 1.01 13.68
N THR A 418 -10.06 1.89 13.89
CA THR A 418 -9.92 3.17 13.17
C THR A 418 -8.59 3.21 12.43
N LEU A 419 -8.63 3.61 11.16
CA LEU A 419 -7.42 3.79 10.34
C LEU A 419 -6.98 5.26 10.37
N VAL A 420 -5.68 5.49 10.58
CA VAL A 420 -5.08 6.83 10.56
C VAL A 420 -3.76 6.83 9.78
N GLY A 421 -3.32 8.02 9.36
CA GLY A 421 -2.03 8.19 8.68
C GLY A 421 -1.98 7.69 7.24
N GLY A 422 -3.12 7.37 6.63
CA GLY A 422 -3.23 6.87 5.25
C GLY A 422 -3.57 5.40 5.10
N ALA A 423 -3.57 4.65 6.21
CA ALA A 423 -3.80 3.20 6.21
C ALA A 423 -5.11 2.83 5.49
N LEU A 424 -5.04 1.81 4.63
CA LEU A 424 -6.17 1.29 3.88
C LEU A 424 -6.60 -0.07 4.42
N ALA A 425 -7.91 -0.30 4.57
CA ALA A 425 -8.44 -1.61 4.98
C ALA A 425 -8.02 -2.73 4.03
N SER A 426 -7.82 -2.42 2.75
CA SER A 426 -7.34 -3.35 1.74
C SER A 426 -5.97 -3.97 2.08
N ASN A 427 -5.14 -3.28 2.86
CA ASN A 427 -3.79 -3.73 3.24
C ASN A 427 -3.74 -4.44 4.60
N ILE A 428 -4.90 -4.62 5.25
CA ILE A 428 -5.00 -5.23 6.57
C ILE A 428 -5.58 -6.63 6.41
N VAL A 429 -4.87 -7.64 6.91
CA VAL A 429 -5.28 -9.04 6.88
C VAL A 429 -5.36 -9.59 8.30
N TRP A 430 -6.53 -10.14 8.62
CA TRP A 430 -6.79 -10.85 9.87
C TRP A 430 -6.91 -12.34 9.55
N GLN A 431 -5.84 -13.10 9.81
CA GLN A 431 -5.85 -14.55 9.69
C GLN A 431 -6.22 -15.17 11.03
N VAL A 432 -7.39 -15.81 11.09
CA VAL A 432 -8.02 -16.28 12.34
C VAL A 432 -8.26 -17.78 12.26
N ALA A 433 -7.61 -18.57 13.12
CA ALA A 433 -7.82 -20.02 13.16
C ALA A 433 -9.08 -20.43 13.93
N GLY A 434 -9.52 -19.60 14.88
CA GLY A 434 -10.80 -19.72 15.57
C GLY A 434 -11.94 -19.07 14.77
N TYR A 435 -12.93 -18.52 15.48
CA TYR A 435 -14.00 -17.72 14.89
C TYR A 435 -13.72 -16.23 14.98
N VAL A 436 -14.43 -15.44 14.17
CA VAL A 436 -14.50 -13.99 14.32
C VAL A 436 -15.85 -13.61 14.90
N GLU A 437 -15.87 -12.74 15.91
CA GLU A 437 -17.09 -12.10 16.41
C GLU A 437 -16.92 -10.58 16.40
N VAL A 438 -17.83 -9.90 15.71
CA VAL A 438 -17.95 -8.44 15.70
C VAL A 438 -19.23 -8.05 16.44
N GLY A 439 -19.04 -7.45 17.61
CA GLY A 439 -20.10 -7.14 18.56
C GLY A 439 -21.13 -6.14 18.05
N VAL A 440 -22.23 -6.02 18.79
CA VAL A 440 -23.36 -5.12 18.46
C VAL A 440 -22.86 -3.69 18.24
N GLY A 441 -23.20 -3.08 17.11
CA GLY A 441 -22.80 -1.70 16.77
C GLY A 441 -21.29 -1.48 16.58
N ALA A 442 -20.48 -2.53 16.56
CA ALA A 442 -19.04 -2.40 16.38
C ALA A 442 -18.64 -2.17 14.92
N HIS A 443 -17.45 -1.59 14.70
CA HIS A 443 -16.93 -1.29 13.38
C HIS A 443 -15.54 -1.90 13.18
N MET A 444 -15.40 -2.72 12.14
CA MET A 444 -14.19 -3.46 11.79
C MET A 444 -13.59 -2.94 10.48
N GLU A 445 -12.26 -3.02 10.36
CA GLU A 445 -11.49 -2.63 9.18
C GLU A 445 -10.56 -3.79 8.79
N GLY A 446 -10.57 -4.19 7.52
CA GLY A 446 -9.64 -5.19 6.96
C GLY A 446 -10.27 -6.45 6.35
N ASN A 447 -9.43 -7.27 5.72
CA ASN A 447 -9.83 -8.54 5.12
C ASN A 447 -9.74 -9.67 6.17
N LEU A 448 -10.86 -10.35 6.43
CA LEU A 448 -10.94 -11.46 7.38
C LEU A 448 -10.75 -12.78 6.65
N LEU A 449 -9.68 -13.51 6.96
CA LEU A 449 -9.43 -14.89 6.53
C LEU A 449 -9.68 -15.81 7.75
N THR A 450 -10.91 -16.27 7.92
CA THR A 450 -11.31 -17.11 9.07
C THR A 450 -11.43 -18.58 8.70
N LYS A 451 -10.82 -19.44 9.52
CA LYS A 451 -10.87 -20.91 9.34
C LYS A 451 -12.21 -21.49 9.76
N THR A 452 -12.93 -20.82 10.65
CA THR A 452 -14.23 -21.26 11.10
C THR A 452 -15.28 -20.21 10.75
N ALA A 453 -16.15 -19.86 11.69
CA ALA A 453 -17.28 -18.99 11.45
C ALA A 453 -16.90 -17.51 11.60
N ALA A 454 -17.68 -16.65 10.96
CA ALA A 454 -17.71 -15.22 11.25
C ALA A 454 -19.11 -14.80 11.69
N HIS A 455 -19.18 -14.17 12.86
CA HIS A 455 -20.41 -13.70 13.49
C HIS A 455 -20.40 -12.17 13.56
N PHE A 456 -21.32 -11.53 12.86
CA PHE A 456 -21.53 -10.09 12.90
C PHE A 456 -22.86 -9.84 13.59
N LEU A 457 -22.80 -9.23 14.78
CA LEU A 457 -23.98 -8.98 15.60
C LEU A 457 -24.69 -7.68 15.17
N THR A 458 -25.88 -7.47 15.74
CA THR A 458 -26.80 -6.39 15.39
C THR A 458 -26.12 -5.05 15.13
N GLY A 459 -26.27 -4.51 13.91
CA GLY A 459 -25.82 -3.17 13.56
C GLY A 459 -24.29 -3.01 13.46
N SER A 460 -23.54 -4.11 13.47
CA SER A 460 -22.11 -4.08 13.21
C SER A 460 -21.78 -3.70 11.76
N SER A 461 -20.55 -3.27 11.52
CA SER A 461 -20.10 -2.89 10.18
C SER A 461 -18.65 -3.32 9.90
N LEU A 462 -18.35 -3.51 8.62
CA LEU A 462 -17.03 -3.86 8.10
C LEU A 462 -16.73 -3.05 6.83
N ASN A 463 -15.56 -2.44 6.77
CA ASN A 463 -14.90 -2.07 5.52
C ASN A 463 -13.81 -3.12 5.24
N GLY A 464 -14.02 -3.96 4.23
CA GLY A 464 -13.14 -5.10 3.99
C GLY A 464 -13.86 -6.29 3.38
N ARG A 465 -13.47 -7.50 3.78
CA ARG A 465 -14.04 -8.76 3.26
C ARG A 465 -14.21 -9.79 4.36
N ILE A 466 -15.18 -10.67 4.19
CA ILE A 466 -15.39 -11.85 5.06
C ILE A 466 -15.14 -13.10 4.22
N LEU A 467 -13.99 -13.72 4.40
CA LEU A 467 -13.58 -14.95 3.70
C LEU A 467 -13.53 -16.09 4.73
N ALA A 468 -14.60 -16.89 4.80
CA ALA A 468 -14.83 -17.87 5.85
C ALA A 468 -14.83 -19.31 5.34
N GLN A 469 -14.03 -20.17 5.95
CA GLN A 469 -14.02 -21.60 5.60
C GLN A 469 -15.17 -22.40 6.23
N THR A 470 -16.01 -21.79 7.08
CA THR A 470 -17.33 -22.33 7.42
C THR A 470 -18.42 -21.30 7.15
N ALA A 471 -19.23 -20.90 8.13
CA ALA A 471 -20.44 -20.11 7.95
C ALA A 471 -20.23 -18.63 8.30
N VAL A 472 -20.97 -17.75 7.64
CA VAL A 472 -21.07 -16.33 7.98
C VAL A 472 -22.50 -16.05 8.46
N THR A 473 -22.63 -15.42 9.63
CA THR A 473 -23.93 -15.00 10.17
C THR A 473 -23.94 -13.50 10.41
N LEU A 474 -24.91 -12.81 9.81
CA LEU A 474 -25.05 -11.35 9.88
C LEU A 474 -26.32 -10.96 10.63
N GLN A 475 -26.29 -9.82 11.30
CA GLN A 475 -27.45 -9.22 11.93
C GLN A 475 -27.48 -7.72 11.69
N MET A 476 -28.34 -7.26 10.76
CA MET A 476 -28.39 -5.86 10.34
C MET A 476 -26.99 -5.28 10.06
N THR A 477 -26.14 -6.08 9.42
CA THR A 477 -24.72 -5.76 9.27
C THR A 477 -24.51 -4.95 8.00
N THR A 478 -23.63 -3.95 8.06
CA THR A 478 -23.14 -3.26 6.85
C THR A 478 -21.78 -3.82 6.45
N VAL A 479 -21.64 -4.29 5.21
CA VAL A 479 -20.36 -4.77 4.67
C VAL A 479 -20.03 -4.02 3.39
N ASN A 480 -18.96 -3.23 3.42
CA ASN A 480 -18.46 -2.52 2.25
C ASN A 480 -17.16 -3.20 1.77
N SER A 481 -17.20 -3.81 0.59
CA SER A 481 -15.97 -4.33 -0.02
C SER A 481 -14.98 -3.21 -0.35
N VAL A 482 -13.69 -3.51 -0.24
CA VAL A 482 -12.58 -2.60 -0.55
C VAL A 482 -11.87 -3.04 -1.83
N ALA A 483 -11.03 -2.20 -2.43
CA ALA A 483 -10.25 -2.60 -3.61
C ALA A 483 -9.35 -3.83 -3.31
N CYS A 484 -9.02 -4.58 -4.36
CA CYS A 484 -8.03 -5.64 -4.29
C CYS A 484 -6.62 -5.06 -4.23
N VAL A 485 -5.74 -5.72 -3.46
CA VAL A 485 -4.31 -5.42 -3.46
C VAL A 485 -3.60 -6.65 -3.99
N PHE A 486 -2.85 -6.47 -5.06
CA PHE A 486 -2.06 -7.54 -5.66
C PHE A 486 -0.58 -7.35 -5.32
N PRO A 487 0.20 -8.45 -5.14
CA PRO A 487 1.62 -8.33 -4.94
C PRO A 487 2.29 -7.68 -6.16
N THR A 488 2.94 -6.55 -5.97
CA THR A 488 3.77 -5.92 -7.01
C THR A 488 5.15 -6.59 -7.04
N GLY A 489 5.25 -7.74 -7.70
CA GLY A 489 6.53 -8.38 -8.01
C GLY A 489 7.11 -7.90 -9.36
N PRO A 490 8.45 -7.86 -9.54
CA PRO A 490 9.03 -7.67 -10.86
C PRO A 490 8.70 -8.91 -11.71
N GLY A 491 7.80 -8.76 -12.68
CA GLY A 491 7.60 -9.75 -13.75
C GLY A 491 6.40 -10.70 -13.61
N VAL A 492 5.28 -10.27 -13.03
CA VAL A 492 4.00 -10.96 -13.29
C VAL A 492 3.30 -10.26 -14.45
N VAL A 493 3.18 -10.98 -15.56
CA VAL A 493 2.31 -10.58 -16.68
C VAL A 493 0.88 -10.63 -16.14
N ASP A 494 0.24 -9.47 -16.08
CA ASP A 494 -1.21 -9.33 -15.87
C ASP A 494 -1.92 -10.13 -16.97
N LEU A 495 -2.33 -11.35 -16.65
CA LEU A 495 -3.33 -12.06 -17.43
C LEU A 495 -4.66 -11.56 -16.90
N GLY A 496 -5.22 -10.58 -17.60
CA GLY A 496 -6.36 -9.79 -17.19
C GLY A 496 -7.55 -10.57 -16.65
N SER A 497 -8.46 -9.81 -16.04
CA SER A 497 -9.72 -10.26 -15.49
C SER A 497 -10.44 -11.29 -16.37
N ALA A 498 -11.21 -12.17 -15.72
CA ALA A 498 -11.86 -13.35 -16.30
C ALA A 498 -12.92 -13.07 -17.41
N SER A 499 -12.96 -11.88 -18.00
CA SER A 499 -13.71 -11.58 -19.24
C SER A 499 -12.99 -12.01 -20.53
N ASP A 500 -11.69 -12.33 -20.50
CA ASP A 500 -10.90 -12.59 -21.72
C ASP A 500 -10.77 -14.07 -22.15
N TYR A 501 -11.42 -15.01 -21.44
CA TYR A 501 -11.42 -16.42 -21.86
C TYR A 501 -12.33 -16.74 -23.08
N ASP A 502 -13.02 -15.76 -23.67
CA ASP A 502 -13.90 -15.98 -24.85
C ASP A 502 -13.23 -15.76 -26.22
N ILE A 503 -11.93 -15.47 -26.29
CA ILE A 503 -11.25 -15.19 -27.57
C ILE A 503 -10.46 -16.40 -28.13
N LEU A 504 -10.08 -17.38 -27.29
CA LEU A 504 -9.30 -18.55 -27.74
C LEU A 504 -10.13 -19.78 -28.14
N SER A 505 -11.46 -19.75 -27.98
CA SER A 505 -12.36 -20.82 -28.46
C SER A 505 -12.88 -20.58 -29.88
N LYS A 506 -12.82 -19.34 -30.38
CA LYS A 506 -13.35 -18.94 -31.70
C LYS A 506 -12.33 -19.01 -32.86
N SER A 507 -11.04 -19.24 -32.59
CA SER A 507 -10.02 -19.36 -33.65
C SER A 507 -9.76 -20.80 -34.15
N LYS A 508 -10.36 -21.83 -33.54
CA LYS A 508 -10.18 -23.23 -33.96
C LYS A 508 -11.18 -23.76 -35.01
N ASN A 509 -12.18 -22.96 -35.41
CA ASN A 509 -13.21 -23.40 -36.37
C ASN A 509 -13.11 -22.77 -37.78
N ASN A 510 -11.97 -22.15 -38.14
CA ASN A 510 -11.78 -21.54 -39.46
C ASN A 510 -10.53 -22.01 -40.21
N ILE A 511 -10.21 -23.31 -40.12
CA ILE A 511 -9.36 -23.95 -41.14
C ILE A 511 -10.32 -24.65 -42.10
N SER A 512 -10.68 -23.92 -43.17
CA SER A 512 -11.40 -24.49 -44.30
C SER A 512 -10.50 -25.47 -45.03
N ASP A 513 -11.04 -26.66 -45.23
CA ASP A 513 -10.52 -27.79 -45.98
C ASP A 513 -10.34 -27.45 -47.48
N LYS A 514 -9.30 -26.66 -47.83
CA LYS A 514 -9.09 -26.24 -49.23
C LYS A 514 -7.68 -26.30 -49.80
N ASP A 515 -6.68 -26.82 -49.09
CA ASP A 515 -5.37 -27.13 -49.67
C ASP A 515 -5.00 -28.60 -49.45
N ARG A 516 -5.71 -29.50 -50.15
CA ARG A 516 -5.18 -30.80 -50.55
C ARG A 516 -4.87 -30.74 -52.05
N SER A 517 -3.58 -30.69 -52.39
CA SER A 517 -3.09 -31.17 -53.67
C SER A 517 -1.85 -32.05 -53.44
N PRO A 518 -1.63 -33.06 -54.31
CA PRO A 518 -0.99 -34.31 -53.92
C PRO A 518 0.49 -34.34 -54.29
N LEU A 519 1.32 -34.94 -53.44
CA LEU A 519 2.48 -35.76 -53.81
C LEU A 519 2.78 -36.74 -52.66
#